data_AF-A0A838IDE6-F1
#
_entry.id   AF-A0A838IDE6-F1
#
_cell.length_a   1.000
_cell.length_b   1.000
_cell.length_c   1.000
_cell.angle_alpha   90.00
_cell.angle_beta   90.00
_cell.angle_gamma   90.00
#
_symmetry.space_group_name_H-M   'P 1'
#
loop_
_entity.id
_entity.type
_entity.pdbx_description
1 polymer ?
#
loop_
_entity_poly.entity_id
_entity_poly.type
_entity_poly.pdbx_seq_one_letter_code
_entity_poly.pdbx_strand_id
1 'polypeptide(L)'
;MSKTQVHESWQALIAAADQAGQGAVMQTTPAPMLVGTPRNMLASLTGGDDGGFDEKQPVYFVEGGVCGFAWVSFKATESEGRRFLNWLKGSVKSTRPLSAVQPSTIGEPSTDSYYGGVSAWVRGFGQSMARKEAYAQAFARTVREAGIEGLTVYSASRMD
;
A
#
# COMPACT_ATOMS: atom_id res chain seq x y z
N MET A 1 -19.72 24.34 5.41
CA MET A 1 -19.84 23.59 4.14
C MET A 1 -21.04 22.67 4.20
N SER A 2 -21.76 22.50 3.09
CA SER A 2 -22.83 21.51 3.00
C SER A 2 -22.24 20.08 3.02
N LYS A 3 -23.07 19.08 3.35
CA LYS A 3 -22.64 17.66 3.36
C LYS A 3 -22.07 17.22 2.00
N THR A 4 -22.67 17.69 0.92
CA THR A 4 -22.24 17.39 -0.46
C THR A 4 -20.84 17.95 -0.74
N GLN A 5 -20.60 19.22 -0.40
CA GLN A 5 -19.30 19.88 -0.58
C GLN A 5 -18.17 19.17 0.19
N VAL A 6 -18.46 18.71 1.41
CA VAL A 6 -17.49 17.94 2.21
C VAL A 6 -17.14 16.61 1.52
N HIS A 7 -18.13 15.88 1.02
CA HIS A 7 -17.88 14.61 0.34
C HIS A 7 -17.10 14.80 -0.97
N GLU A 8 -17.40 15.83 -1.74
CA GLU A 8 -16.65 16.19 -2.95
C GLU A 8 -15.19 16.52 -2.63
N SER A 9 -14.95 17.28 -1.54
CA SER A 9 -13.59 17.61 -1.09
C SER A 9 -12.80 16.35 -0.70
N TRP A 10 -13.44 15.39 -0.04
CA TRP A 10 -12.82 14.12 0.31
C TRP A 10 -12.56 13.23 -0.90
N GLN A 11 -13.45 13.25 -1.90
CA GLN A 11 -13.23 12.54 -3.15
C GLN A 11 -12.02 13.11 -3.90
N ALA A 12 -11.92 14.43 -3.98
CA ALA A 12 -10.76 15.11 -4.58
C ALA A 12 -9.46 14.79 -3.82
N LEU A 13 -9.52 14.75 -2.49
CA LEU A 13 -8.36 14.36 -1.66
C LEU A 13 -7.87 12.94 -1.96
N ILE A 14 -8.78 11.97 -2.04
CA ILE A 14 -8.42 10.57 -2.33
C ILE A 14 -7.84 10.45 -3.74
N ALA A 15 -8.40 11.16 -4.72
CA ALA A 15 -7.86 11.19 -6.08
C ALA A 15 -6.44 11.80 -6.11
N ALA A 16 -6.21 12.89 -5.39
CA ALA A 16 -4.89 13.50 -5.26
C ALA A 16 -3.88 12.57 -4.57
N ALA A 17 -4.31 11.85 -3.53
CA ALA A 17 -3.48 10.87 -2.83
C ALA A 17 -3.12 9.67 -3.73
N ASP A 18 -4.05 9.19 -4.56
CA ASP A 18 -3.77 8.14 -5.54
C ASP A 18 -2.77 8.63 -6.61
N GLN A 19 -2.95 9.83 -7.16
CA GLN A 19 -2.02 10.43 -8.11
C GLN A 19 -0.62 10.62 -7.50
N ALA A 20 -0.53 11.11 -6.26
CA ALA A 20 0.75 11.23 -5.54
C ALA A 20 1.42 9.87 -5.33
N GLY A 21 0.64 8.85 -5.00
CA GLY A 21 1.10 7.46 -4.91
C GLY A 21 1.67 6.95 -6.23
N GLN A 22 0.95 7.14 -7.34
CA GLN A 22 1.41 6.74 -8.67
C GLN A 22 2.70 7.47 -9.06
N GLY A 23 2.78 8.77 -8.79
CA GLY A 23 3.99 9.57 -9.02
C GLY A 23 5.20 9.07 -8.22
N ALA A 24 5.00 8.68 -6.97
CA ALA A 24 6.06 8.12 -6.13
C ALA A 24 6.59 6.79 -6.68
N VAL A 25 5.72 5.94 -7.23
CA VAL A 25 6.14 4.69 -7.88
C VAL A 25 7.01 4.94 -9.10
N MET A 26 6.68 5.93 -9.92
CA MET A 26 7.48 6.28 -11.10
C MET A 26 8.90 6.73 -10.73
N GLN A 27 9.08 7.30 -9.54
CA GLN A 27 10.38 7.72 -9.01
C GLN A 27 11.10 6.60 -8.23
N THR A 28 10.45 5.45 -8.02
CA THR A 28 11.00 4.36 -7.25
C THR A 28 11.82 3.44 -8.15
N THR A 29 13.08 3.23 -7.79
CA THR A 29 13.96 2.22 -8.40
C THR A 29 14.15 1.09 -7.39
N PRO A 30 13.43 -0.05 -7.53
CA PRO A 30 13.60 -1.18 -6.62
C PRO A 30 15.03 -1.73 -6.70
N ALA A 31 15.56 -2.17 -5.56
CA ALA A 31 16.79 -2.96 -5.56
C ALA A 31 16.47 -4.34 -6.16
N PRO A 32 17.07 -4.71 -7.30
CA PRO A 32 16.76 -5.98 -7.96
C PRO A 32 17.27 -7.15 -7.13
N MET A 33 16.70 -8.33 -7.37
CA MET A 33 17.16 -9.58 -6.75
C MET A 33 17.61 -10.60 -7.79
N LEU A 34 18.58 -11.42 -7.41
CA LEU A 34 18.89 -12.67 -8.08
C LEU A 34 18.24 -13.81 -7.31
N VAL A 35 17.45 -14.64 -8.00
CA VAL A 35 16.77 -15.79 -7.42
C VAL A 35 17.25 -17.04 -8.14
N GLY A 36 17.74 -18.03 -7.41
CA GLY A 36 18.27 -19.25 -8.00
C GLY A 36 18.25 -20.40 -7.00
N THR A 37 18.50 -21.60 -7.49
CA THR A 37 18.58 -22.81 -6.66
C THR A 37 19.88 -22.78 -5.85
N PRO A 38 19.85 -22.97 -4.52
CA PRO A 38 21.08 -23.05 -3.74
C PRO A 38 21.84 -24.35 -4.05
N ARG A 39 23.16 -24.26 -4.10
CA ARG A 39 24.08 -25.41 -4.27
C ARG A 39 24.02 -26.36 -3.07
N ASN A 40 23.86 -25.78 -1.87
CA ASN A 40 23.73 -26.51 -0.62
C ASN A 40 22.59 -25.90 0.22
N MET A 41 21.50 -26.67 0.37
CA MET A 41 20.33 -26.25 1.16
C MET A 41 20.66 -25.97 2.62
N LEU A 42 21.55 -26.77 3.24
CA LEU A 42 21.89 -26.60 4.66
C LEU A 42 22.67 -25.31 4.88
N ALA A 43 23.67 -25.02 4.03
CA ALA A 43 24.44 -23.79 4.10
C ALA A 43 23.60 -22.54 3.78
N SER A 44 22.67 -22.65 2.82
CA SER A 44 21.73 -21.59 2.47
C SER A 44 20.79 -21.24 3.63
N LEU A 45 20.35 -22.23 4.42
CA LEU A 45 19.49 -22.02 5.59
C LEU A 45 20.24 -21.47 6.82
N THR A 46 21.52 -21.82 6.99
CA THR A 46 22.31 -21.43 8.17
C THR A 46 23.21 -20.21 7.95
N GLY A 47 23.24 -19.65 6.74
CA GLY A 47 24.04 -18.47 6.40
C GLY A 47 25.53 -18.75 6.21
N GLY A 48 25.89 -19.97 5.80
CA GLY A 48 27.28 -20.35 5.47
C GLY A 48 27.74 -19.83 4.10
N ASP A 49 29.05 -19.68 3.94
CA ASP A 49 29.74 -19.21 2.73
C ASP A 49 29.67 -20.19 1.54
N ASP A 50 29.26 -21.44 1.78
CA ASP A 50 29.10 -22.49 0.77
C ASP A 50 27.74 -22.46 0.05
N GLY A 51 26.84 -21.54 0.43
CA GLY A 51 25.41 -21.57 0.08
C GLY A 51 24.99 -20.93 -1.25
N GLY A 52 25.93 -20.52 -2.10
CA GLY A 52 25.67 -19.83 -3.38
C GLY A 52 24.81 -20.62 -4.38
N PHE A 53 24.54 -20.06 -5.56
CA PHE A 53 23.69 -20.72 -6.56
C PHE A 53 24.33 -21.96 -7.19
N ASP A 54 23.51 -22.96 -7.51
CA ASP A 54 23.87 -24.09 -8.37
C ASP A 54 24.04 -23.57 -9.80
N GLU A 55 25.27 -23.63 -10.31
CA GLU A 55 25.64 -23.16 -11.64
C GLU A 55 24.99 -23.96 -12.78
N LYS A 56 24.45 -25.15 -12.48
CA LYS A 56 23.72 -25.99 -13.44
C LYS A 56 22.25 -25.60 -13.57
N GLN A 57 21.75 -24.73 -12.69
CA GLN A 57 20.37 -24.30 -12.64
C GLN A 57 20.25 -22.83 -13.06
N PRO A 58 19.11 -22.41 -13.62
CA PRO A 58 18.91 -21.02 -13.99
C PRO A 58 18.92 -20.11 -12.77
N VAL A 59 19.50 -18.92 -12.94
CA VAL A 59 19.37 -17.78 -12.02
C VAL A 59 18.51 -16.73 -12.70
N TYR A 60 17.50 -16.26 -11.99
CA TYR A 60 16.53 -15.29 -12.46
C TYR A 60 16.86 -13.91 -11.92
N PHE A 61 16.88 -12.91 -12.81
CA PHE A 61 16.94 -11.51 -12.44
C PHE A 61 15.52 -10.96 -12.25
N VAL A 62 15.22 -10.51 -11.03
CA VAL A 62 13.94 -9.92 -10.66
C VAL A 62 14.12 -8.43 -10.43
N GLU A 63 13.81 -7.64 -11.47
CA GLU A 63 13.94 -6.17 -11.44
C GLU A 63 13.13 -5.52 -10.31
N GLY A 64 11.96 -6.08 -10.01
CA GLY A 64 11.04 -5.54 -9.00
C GLY A 64 11.50 -5.69 -7.54
N GLY A 65 12.62 -6.37 -7.30
CA GLY A 65 13.11 -6.67 -5.97
C GLY A 65 12.25 -7.71 -5.24
N VAL A 66 12.29 -7.66 -3.90
CA VAL A 66 11.54 -8.57 -3.01
C VAL A 66 10.04 -8.55 -3.29
N CYS A 67 9.43 -9.74 -3.23
CA CYS A 67 7.99 -9.89 -3.23
C CYS A 67 7.40 -9.39 -1.91
N GLY A 68 6.25 -8.73 -1.97
CA GLY A 68 5.58 -8.32 -0.75
C GLY A 68 4.30 -7.51 -0.95
N PHE A 69 3.80 -7.05 0.18
CA PHE A 69 2.54 -6.33 0.31
C PHE A 69 2.75 -4.97 0.97
N ALA A 70 1.88 -4.02 0.65
CA ALA A 70 1.75 -2.79 1.38
C ALA A 70 0.28 -2.39 1.52
N TRP A 71 -0.03 -1.60 2.53
CA TRP A 71 -1.36 -1.08 2.79
C TRP A 71 -1.29 0.29 3.45
N VAL A 72 -2.40 1.03 3.36
CA VAL A 72 -2.62 2.28 4.08
C VAL A 72 -3.65 2.02 5.17
N SER A 73 -3.33 2.37 6.40
CA SER A 73 -4.22 2.27 7.55
C SER A 73 -4.66 3.65 8.00
N PHE A 74 -5.94 3.74 8.36
CA PHE A 74 -6.61 4.94 8.83
C PHE A 74 -7.24 4.67 10.19
N LYS A 75 -7.02 5.59 11.13
CA LYS A 75 -7.60 5.59 12.47
C LYS A 75 -8.19 6.94 12.77
N ALA A 76 -9.30 6.98 13.50
CA ALA A 76 -9.91 8.23 13.89
C ALA A 76 -10.27 8.25 15.38
N THR A 77 -9.90 9.33 16.06
CA THR A 77 -10.23 9.58 17.46
C THR A 77 -11.38 10.57 17.60
N GLU A 78 -11.43 11.60 16.74
CA GLU A 78 -12.40 12.70 16.80
C GLU A 78 -13.57 12.57 15.81
N SER A 79 -14.56 13.45 15.98
CA SER A 79 -15.79 13.44 15.19
C SER A 79 -15.56 13.64 13.68
N GLU A 80 -14.66 14.52 13.28
CA GLU A 80 -14.38 14.79 11.86
C GLU A 80 -13.68 13.60 11.19
N GLY A 81 -12.59 13.10 11.77
CA GLY A 81 -11.93 11.87 11.32
C GLY A 81 -12.89 10.68 11.25
N ARG A 82 -13.80 10.52 12.24
CA ARG A 82 -14.82 9.45 12.21
C ARG A 82 -15.82 9.65 11.06
N ARG A 83 -16.23 10.89 10.76
CA ARG A 83 -17.09 11.19 9.60
C ARG A 83 -16.38 10.85 8.30
N PHE A 84 -15.10 11.20 8.16
CA PHE A 84 -14.28 10.82 7.01
C PHE A 84 -14.18 9.31 6.87
N LEU A 85 -13.84 8.57 7.94
CA LEU A 85 -13.78 7.10 7.89
C LEU A 85 -15.14 6.46 7.58
N ASN A 86 -16.23 7.00 8.09
CA ASN A 86 -17.56 6.49 7.79
C ASN A 86 -17.96 6.78 6.34
N TRP A 87 -17.51 7.90 5.76
CA TRP A 87 -17.64 8.17 4.33
C TRP A 87 -16.80 7.20 3.49
N LEU A 88 -15.53 7.00 3.88
CA LEU A 88 -14.58 6.08 3.24
C LEU A 88 -15.00 4.60 3.32
N LYS A 89 -15.69 4.20 4.40
CA LYS A 89 -16.33 2.88 4.54
C LYS A 89 -17.72 2.83 3.91
N GLY A 90 -18.43 3.95 3.88
CA GLY A 90 -19.76 4.08 3.29
C GLY A 90 -19.73 3.75 1.80
N SER A 91 -18.57 3.96 1.17
CA SER A 91 -18.25 3.48 -0.15
C SER A 91 -17.89 1.98 -0.24
N VAL A 92 -18.19 1.18 0.78
CA VAL A 92 -18.02 -0.29 0.79
C VAL A 92 -19.37 -0.98 1.03
N LYS A 93 -20.35 -0.30 1.66
CA LYS A 93 -21.72 -0.84 1.93
C LYS A 93 -22.81 -0.31 1.01
N SER A 94 -22.52 0.67 0.17
CA SER A 94 -23.45 1.28 -0.78
C SER A 94 -23.03 0.88 -2.19
N THR A 95 -24.00 0.79 -3.11
CA THR A 95 -23.86 0.89 -4.57
C THR A 95 -23.10 2.14 -5.08
N ARG A 96 -22.34 2.82 -4.23
CA ARG A 96 -21.34 3.86 -4.53
C ARG A 96 -19.99 3.39 -4.01
N PRO A 97 -19.34 2.43 -4.68
CA PRO A 97 -18.07 1.95 -4.19
C PRO A 97 -17.03 3.08 -4.19
N LEU A 98 -15.87 2.85 -3.57
CA LEU A 98 -14.67 3.65 -3.85
C LEU A 98 -14.31 3.61 -5.36
N SER A 99 -15.05 2.80 -6.14
CA SER A 99 -15.18 2.78 -7.59
C SER A 99 -15.67 4.07 -8.26
N ALA A 100 -16.16 5.08 -7.54
CA ALA A 100 -16.23 6.43 -8.13
C ALA A 100 -14.83 7.00 -8.43
N VAL A 101 -13.78 6.38 -7.88
CA VAL A 101 -12.36 6.62 -8.15
C VAL A 101 -11.72 5.31 -8.67
N GLN A 102 -12.47 4.44 -9.36
CA GLN A 102 -11.88 3.28 -10.04
C GLN A 102 -11.33 3.64 -11.43
N PRO A 103 -10.24 3.00 -11.86
CA PRO A 103 -9.44 2.02 -11.10
C PRO A 103 -8.40 2.72 -10.23
N SER A 104 -8.64 2.84 -8.92
CA SER A 104 -7.64 3.31 -7.98
C SER A 104 -6.70 2.18 -7.63
N THR A 105 -5.44 2.52 -7.46
CA THR A 105 -4.36 1.58 -7.18
C THR A 105 -4.49 0.99 -5.75
N ILE A 106 -5.27 1.66 -4.91
CA ILE A 106 -5.66 1.22 -3.57
C ILE A 106 -6.97 0.41 -3.63
N GLY A 107 -6.99 -0.71 -2.92
CA GLY A 107 -8.14 -1.59 -2.80
C GLY A 107 -9.20 -1.06 -1.85
N GLU A 108 -10.29 -1.82 -1.75
CA GLU A 108 -11.38 -1.49 -0.83
C GLU A 108 -10.90 -1.49 0.63
N PRO A 109 -11.29 -0.46 1.42
CA PRO A 109 -10.94 -0.40 2.82
C PRO A 109 -11.66 -1.50 3.62
N SER A 110 -10.88 -2.34 4.33
CA SER A 110 -11.37 -3.38 5.25
C SER A 110 -11.22 -2.93 6.71
N THR A 111 -12.12 -3.41 7.57
CA THR A 111 -12.06 -3.23 9.03
C THR A 111 -11.18 -4.28 9.74
N ASP A 112 -10.56 -5.20 9.02
CA ASP A 112 -9.83 -6.36 9.57
C ASP A 112 -8.43 -6.01 10.09
N SER A 113 -8.19 -4.73 10.41
CA SER A 113 -6.94 -4.28 11.01
C SER A 113 -6.81 -4.83 12.43
N TYR A 114 -5.78 -5.64 12.68
CA TYR A 114 -5.42 -6.15 14.02
C TYR A 114 -5.29 -5.01 15.04
N TYR A 115 -4.86 -3.82 14.61
CA TYR A 115 -4.67 -2.65 15.45
C TYR A 115 -5.89 -1.71 15.50
N GLY A 116 -7.05 -2.17 15.02
CA GLY A 116 -8.26 -1.36 14.84
C GLY A 116 -8.14 -0.35 13.69
N GLY A 117 -9.26 0.33 13.40
CA GLY A 117 -9.36 1.28 12.28
C GLY A 117 -9.76 0.60 10.97
N VAL A 118 -9.32 1.19 9.86
CA VAL A 118 -9.61 0.73 8.50
C VAL A 118 -8.31 0.64 7.73
N SER A 119 -8.10 -0.45 6.98
CA SER A 119 -6.90 -0.65 6.16
C SER A 119 -7.26 -0.94 4.72
N ALA A 120 -6.52 -0.36 3.78
CA ALA A 120 -6.73 -0.56 2.35
C ALA A 120 -5.44 -1.03 1.69
N TRP A 121 -5.51 -2.18 1.01
CA TRP A 121 -4.35 -2.84 0.39
C TRP A 121 -3.94 -2.16 -0.91
N VAL A 122 -2.64 -2.06 -1.19
CA VAL A 122 -2.16 -1.62 -2.51
C VAL A 122 -2.26 -2.80 -3.47
N ARG A 123 -3.15 -2.69 -4.48
CA ARG A 123 -3.42 -3.76 -5.46
C ARG A 123 -2.58 -3.63 -6.74
N GLY A 124 -2.02 -2.46 -7.00
CA GLY A 124 -1.15 -2.22 -8.15
C GLY A 124 0.29 -2.73 -7.98
N PHE A 125 1.09 -2.53 -9.03
CA PHE A 125 2.55 -2.71 -9.08
C PHE A 125 3.09 -4.14 -8.97
N GLY A 126 2.23 -5.14 -9.21
CA GLY A 126 2.65 -6.54 -9.29
C GLY A 126 3.19 -7.05 -7.96
N GLN A 127 4.36 -7.71 -7.98
CA GLN A 127 4.97 -8.26 -6.76
C GLN A 127 5.95 -7.32 -6.06
N SER A 128 6.33 -6.20 -6.67
CA SER A 128 7.37 -5.32 -6.12
C SER A 128 6.92 -4.68 -4.80
N MET A 129 7.52 -5.10 -3.68
CA MET A 129 7.24 -4.50 -2.37
C MET A 129 7.62 -3.03 -2.33
N ALA A 130 8.80 -2.68 -2.87
CA ALA A 130 9.31 -1.31 -2.88
C ALA A 130 8.36 -0.32 -3.58
N ARG A 131 7.80 -0.72 -4.73
CA ARG A 131 6.81 0.12 -5.45
C ARG A 131 5.52 0.28 -4.64
N LYS A 132 5.03 -0.80 -4.03
CA LYS A 132 3.82 -0.74 -3.18
C LYS A 132 4.02 0.11 -1.93
N GLU A 133 5.20 0.03 -1.31
CA GLU A 133 5.60 0.86 -0.17
C GLU A 133 5.64 2.34 -0.54
N ALA A 134 6.31 2.68 -1.65
CA ALA A 134 6.39 4.06 -2.13
C ALA A 134 5.00 4.66 -2.37
N TYR A 135 4.12 3.89 -3.02
CA TYR A 135 2.72 4.28 -3.19
C TYR A 135 2.03 4.52 -1.84
N ALA A 136 2.06 3.55 -0.93
CA ALA A 136 1.36 3.63 0.34
C ALA A 136 1.85 4.81 1.19
N GLN A 137 3.15 5.06 1.21
CA GLN A 137 3.77 6.16 1.93
C GLN A 137 3.33 7.52 1.38
N ALA A 138 3.38 7.70 0.06
CA ALA A 138 3.00 8.96 -0.58
C ALA A 138 1.49 9.23 -0.46
N PHE A 139 0.66 8.18 -0.58
CA PHE A 139 -0.77 8.26 -0.33
C PHE A 139 -1.06 8.70 1.12
N ALA A 140 -0.49 7.99 2.10
CA ALA A 140 -0.69 8.28 3.52
C ALA A 140 -0.20 9.68 3.90
N ARG A 141 0.91 10.14 3.31
CA ARG A 141 1.42 11.50 3.49
C ARG A 141 0.42 12.53 2.98
N THR A 142 -0.08 12.38 1.76
CA THR A 142 -1.02 13.33 1.14
C THR A 142 -2.29 13.48 1.96
N VAL A 143 -2.85 12.37 2.48
CA VAL A 143 -4.06 12.41 3.33
C VAL A 143 -3.76 13.06 4.69
N ARG A 144 -2.59 12.82 5.28
CA ARG A 144 -2.18 13.50 6.53
C ARG A 144 -2.03 15.01 6.35
N GLU A 145 -1.41 15.43 5.25
CA GLU A 145 -1.18 16.85 4.94
C GLU A 145 -2.48 17.64 4.73
N ALA A 146 -3.57 16.96 4.37
CA ALA A 146 -4.90 17.57 4.32
C ALA A 146 -5.46 17.97 5.69
N GLY A 147 -4.87 17.50 6.79
CA GLY A 147 -5.13 18.01 8.14
C GLY A 147 -6.53 17.73 8.70
N ILE A 148 -7.19 16.64 8.28
CA ILE A 148 -8.51 16.25 8.81
C ILE A 148 -8.41 15.98 10.32
N GLU A 149 -9.21 16.68 11.12
CA GLU A 149 -9.08 16.66 12.57
C GLU A 149 -9.34 15.26 13.15
N GLY A 150 -8.40 14.80 13.99
CA GLY A 150 -8.44 13.50 14.64
C GLY A 150 -8.35 12.31 13.69
N LEU A 151 -7.90 12.50 12.45
CA LEU A 151 -7.54 11.42 11.52
C LEU A 151 -6.04 11.12 11.61
N THR A 152 -5.69 9.87 11.86
CA THR A 152 -4.32 9.36 11.77
C THR A 152 -4.23 8.39 10.59
N VAL A 153 -3.26 8.61 9.70
CA VAL A 153 -3.03 7.75 8.53
C VAL A 153 -1.58 7.32 8.49
N TYR A 154 -1.33 6.03 8.27
CA TYR A 154 0.01 5.47 8.17
C TYR A 154 0.07 4.39 7.10
N SER A 155 1.24 4.19 6.53
CA SER A 155 1.54 3.09 5.61
C SER A 155 2.27 1.98 6.36
N ALA A 156 2.04 0.74 5.95
CA ALA A 156 2.85 -0.39 6.39
C ALA A 156 2.99 -1.41 5.26
N SER A 157 3.94 -2.32 5.42
CA SER A 157 4.31 -3.33 4.44
C SER A 157 4.80 -4.59 5.12
N ARG A 158 4.84 -5.66 4.33
CA ARG A 158 5.36 -6.96 4.75
C ARG A 158 5.96 -7.66 3.54
N MET A 159 7.16 -8.21 3.71
CA MET A 159 7.72 -9.18 2.77
C MET A 159 6.86 -10.45 2.76
N ASP A 160 6.73 -11.07 1.59
CA ASP A 160 6.03 -12.35 1.42
C ASP A 160 7.00 -13.47 1.07
#